data_AF-A0A7C4QBP1-F1
#
_entry.id   AF-A0A7C4QBP1-F1
#
_cell.length_a   1.000
_cell.length_b   1.000
_cell.length_c   1.000
_cell.angle_alpha   90.00
_cell.angle_beta   90.00
_cell.angle_gamma   90.00
#
_symmetry.space_group_name_H-M   'P 1'
#
loop_
_entity.id
_entity.type
_entity.pdbx_description
1 polymer ?
#
loop_
_entity_poly.entity_id
_entity_poly.type
_entity_poly.pdbx_seq_one_letter_code
_entity_poly.pdbx_strand_id
1 'polypeptide(L)' 'MEDNKMQKEIGDELLKISQAKHKSAQEKYVALQQLAKKYNIPLEKLLKNIITGWINEDKKSQPRQTGKGKINKIL' A
#
# COMPACT_ATOMS: atom_id res chain seq x y z
N MET A 1 -0.98 17.56 10.65
CA MET A 1 -1.74 16.45 11.29
C MET A 1 -2.94 15.99 10.44
N GLU A 2 -3.48 16.81 9.54
CA GLU A 2 -4.62 16.45 8.68
C GLU A 2 -4.30 15.41 7.60
N ASP A 3 -3.08 15.39 7.05
CA ASP A 3 -2.68 14.41 6.02
C ASP A 3 -2.75 12.96 6.50
N ASN A 4 -2.45 12.73 7.78
CA ASN A 4 -2.53 11.40 8.39
C ASN A 4 -3.97 10.93 8.57
N LYS A 5 -4.91 11.85 8.81
CA LYS A 5 -6.33 11.54 8.93
C LYS A 5 -6.91 11.13 7.58
N MET A 6 -6.63 11.92 6.54
CA MET A 6 -7.09 11.63 5.18
C MET A 6 -6.54 10.30 4.65
N GLN A 7 -5.25 10.01 4.88
CA GLN A 7 -4.66 8.73 4.47
C GLN A 7 -5.29 7.53 5.21
N LYS A 8 -5.60 7.67 6.49
CA LYS A 8 -6.28 6.63 7.26
C LYS A 8 -7.68 6.36 6.72
N GLU A 9 -8.45 7.41 6.44
CA GLU A 9 -9.80 7.28 5.87
C GLU A 9 -9.79 6.64 4.48
N ILE A 10 -8.84 7.02 3.62
CA ILE A 10 -8.63 6.38 2.31
C ILE A 10 -8.30 4.90 2.50
N GLY A 11 -7.42 4.57 3.46
CA GLY A 11 -7.07 3.18 3.78
C GLY A 11 -8.27 2.34 4.22
N ASP A 12 -9.12 2.88 5.08
CA ASP A 12 -10.34 2.21 5.57
C ASP A 12 -11.36 1.98 4.43
N GLU A 13 -11.54 2.96 3.52
CA GLU A 13 -12.42 2.78 2.36
C GLU A 13 -11.85 1.78 1.35
N LEU A 14 -10.55 1.77 1.11
CA LEU A 14 -9.88 0.77 0.27
C LEU A 14 -10.05 -0.65 0.82
N LEU A 15 -9.92 -0.80 2.15
CA LEU A 15 -10.11 -2.09 2.81
C LEU A 15 -11.54 -2.61 2.61
N LYS A 16 -12.55 -1.75 2.75
CA LYS A 16 -13.96 -2.09 2.49
C LYS A 16 -14.19 -2.51 1.04
N ILE A 17 -13.58 -1.82 0.07
CA ILE A 17 -13.69 -2.17 -1.37
C ILE A 17 -13.07 -3.54 -1.63
N SER A 18 -11.89 -3.82 -1.04
CA SER A 18 -11.21 -5.11 -1.20
C SER A 18 -12.02 -6.28 -0.61
N GLN A 19 -12.55 -6.09 0.60
CA GLN A 19 -13.32 -7.09 1.35
C GLN A 19 -14.74 -7.32 0.82
N ALA A 20 -15.22 -6.51 -0.13
CA ALA A 20 -16.52 -6.72 -0.75
C ALA A 20 -16.52 -8.03 -1.55
N LYS A 21 -16.94 -9.13 -0.91
CA LYS A 21 -16.92 -10.50 -1.45
C LYS A 21 -17.82 -10.69 -2.67
N HIS A 22 -18.85 -9.86 -2.81
CA HIS A 22 -19.87 -9.98 -3.86
C HIS A 22 -19.65 -9.05 -5.06
N LYS A 23 -18.62 -8.20 -5.03
CA LYS A 23 -18.33 -7.27 -6.13
C LYS A 23 -17.35 -7.86 -7.12
N SER A 24 -17.68 -7.77 -8.40
CA SER A 24 -16.77 -8.09 -9.50
C SER A 24 -15.53 -7.18 -9.49
N ALA A 25 -14.48 -7.58 -10.20
CA ALA A 25 -13.28 -6.76 -10.37
C ALA A 25 -13.60 -5.38 -10.95
N GLN A 26 -14.56 -5.31 -11.89
CA GLN A 26 -14.98 -4.07 -12.51
C GLN A 26 -15.69 -3.13 -11.52
N GLU A 27 -16.57 -3.66 -10.68
CA GLU A 27 -17.24 -2.87 -9.64
C GLU A 27 -16.28 -2.35 -8.58
N LYS A 28 -15.27 -3.15 -8.22
CA LYS A 28 -14.18 -2.71 -7.35
C LYS A 28 -13.38 -1.58 -8.00
N TYR A 29 -13.07 -1.70 -9.29
CA TYR A 29 -12.38 -0.65 -10.05
C TYR A 29 -13.19 0.65 -10.11
N VAL A 30 -14.50 0.58 -10.35
CA VAL A 30 -15.38 1.76 -10.32
C VAL A 30 -15.41 2.40 -8.92
N ALA A 31 -15.45 1.59 -7.85
CA ALA A 31 -15.38 2.11 -6.49
C ALA A 31 -14.06 2.84 -6.20
N LEU A 32 -12.93 2.34 -6.73
CA LEU A 32 -11.63 3.02 -6.64
C LEU A 32 -11.63 4.37 -7.40
N GLN A 33 -12.28 4.43 -8.56
CA GLN A 33 -12.45 5.69 -9.30
C GLN A 33 -13.26 6.72 -8.51
N GLN A 34 -14.35 6.29 -7.87
CA GLN A 34 -15.17 7.15 -7.03
C GLN A 34 -14.40 7.65 -5.82
N LEU A 35 -13.61 6.78 -5.18
CA LEU A 35 -12.74 7.14 -4.08
C LEU A 35 -11.71 8.20 -4.50
N ALA A 36 -11.07 8.03 -5.65
CA ALA A 36 -10.11 8.99 -6.17
C ALA A 36 -10.75 10.37 -6.41
N LYS A 37 -11.97 10.40 -6.97
CA LYS A 37 -12.76 11.63 -7.16
C LYS A 37 -13.13 12.29 -5.82
N LYS A 38 -13.57 11.52 -4.83
CA LYS A 38 -13.98 12.01 -3.49
C LYS A 38 -12.86 12.79 -2.80
N TYR A 39 -11.62 12.33 -2.93
CA TYR A 39 -10.45 12.96 -2.33
C TYR A 39 -9.69 13.89 -3.29
N ASN A 40 -10.26 14.18 -4.46
CA ASN A 40 -9.67 15.01 -5.51
C ASN A 40 -8.22 14.61 -5.87
N ILE A 41 -7.99 13.31 -5.98
CA ILE A 41 -6.69 12.72 -6.35
C ILE A 41 -6.81 11.96 -7.68
N PRO A 42 -5.78 12.00 -8.54
CA PRO A 42 -5.76 11.14 -9.73
C PRO A 42 -5.79 9.66 -9.33
N LEU A 43 -6.59 8.86 -10.03
CA LEU A 43 -6.69 7.41 -9.79
C LEU A 43 -5.31 6.73 -9.89
N GLU A 44 -4.51 7.11 -10.87
CA GLU A 44 -3.16 6.59 -11.05
C GLU A 44 -2.28 6.84 -9.82
N LYS A 45 -2.37 8.04 -9.23
CA LYS A 45 -1.65 8.39 -8.01
C LYS A 45 -2.11 7.55 -6.82
N LEU A 46 -3.42 7.33 -6.69
CA LEU A 46 -3.98 6.46 -5.66
C LEU A 46 -3.45 5.02 -5.79
N LEU A 47 -3.52 4.44 -7.00
CA LEU A 47 -3.03 3.08 -7.27
C LEU A 47 -1.53 2.95 -7.02
N LYS A 48 -0.73 3.92 -7.48
CA LYS A 48 0.71 3.95 -7.26
C LYS A 48 1.04 3.95 -5.77
N ASN A 49 0.33 4.73 -4.96
CA ASN A 49 0.54 4.78 -3.52
C ASN A 49 0.22 3.43 -2.85
N ILE A 50 -0.87 2.78 -3.26
CA ILE A 50 -1.25 1.45 -2.74
C ILE A 50 -0.18 0.41 -3.07
N ILE A 51 0.22 0.32 -4.34
CA ILE A 51 1.23 -0.64 -4.82
C ILE A 51 2.58 -0.39 -4.14
N THR A 52 2.99 0.87 -4.07
CA THR A 52 4.24 1.27 -3.39
C THR A 52 4.20 0.92 -1.91
N GLY A 53 3.05 1.09 -1.25
CA GLY A 53 2.81 0.65 0.13
C GLY A 53 3.04 -0.85 0.30
N TRP A 54 2.44 -1.67 -0.56
CA TRP A 54 2.62 -3.13 -0.51
C TRP A 54 4.07 -3.57 -0.73
N ILE A 55 4.75 -2.99 -1.72
CA ILE A 55 6.16 -3.29 -2.00
C ILE A 55 7.07 -2.88 -0.82
N ASN A 56 6.79 -1.74 -0.18
CA ASN A 56 7.61 -1.26 0.92
C ASN A 56 7.38 -2.05 2.21
N GLU A 57 6.17 -2.53 2.47
CA GLU A 57 5.87 -3.44 3.59
C GLU A 57 6.58 -4.79 3.42
N ASP A 58 6.65 -5.30 2.18
CA ASP A 58 7.44 -6.51 1.85
C ASP A 58 8.94 -6.31 2.12
N LYS A 59 9.51 -5.17 1.70
CA LYS A 59 10.91 -4.81 1.97
C LYS A 59 11.24 -4.65 3.46
N LYS A 60 10.30 -4.21 4.29
CA LYS A 60 10.48 -4.13 5.75
C LYS A 60 10.43 -5.50 6.42
N SER A 61 9.73 -6.45 5.81
CA SER A 61 9.55 -7.81 6.32
C SER A 61 10.72 -8.74 5.99
N GLN A 62 11.64 -8.32 5.11
CA GLN A 62 12.91 -9.00 4.96
C GLN A 62 13.76 -8.81 6.22
N PRO A 63 14.19 -9.89 6.90
CA PRO A 63 15.18 -9.76 7.96
C PRO A 63 16.41 -9.11 7.33
N ARG A 64 16.74 -7.88 7.76
CA ARG A 64 18.02 -7.27 7.43
C ARG A 64 19.06 -8.31 7.82
N GLN A 65 19.77 -8.89 6.86
CA GLN A 65 20.94 -9.69 7.13
C GLN A 65 21.99 -8.75 7.73
N THR A 66 21.88 -8.47 9.03
CA THR A 66 22.96 -7.96 9.86
C THR A 66 23.92 -9.10 10.09
N GLY A 67 24.71 -9.40 9.07
CA GLY A 67 25.78 -10.37 9.10
C GLY A 67 27.05 -9.74 8.56
N LYS A 68 27.67 -8.86 9.34
CA LYS A 68 29.08 -8.50 9.17
C LYS A 68 29.92 -9.76 9.41
N GLY A 69 30.04 -10.61 8.40
CA GLY A 69 31.03 -11.69 8.39
C GLY A 69 32.41 -11.09 8.17
N LYS A 70 33.07 -10.62 9.25
CA LYS A 70 34.52 -10.48 9.24
C LYS A 70 35.09 -11.87 9.01
N ILE A 71 35.53 -12.14 7.79
CA ILE A 71 36.34 -13.32 7.47
C ILE A 71 37.67 -13.09 8.19
N ASN A 72 37.83 -13.62 9.39
CA ASN A 72 39.15 -13.74 10.00
C ASN A 72 39.92 -14.76 9.16
N LYS A 73 40.86 -14.25 8.36
CA LYS A 73 41.88 -15.02 7.67
C LYS A 73 42.77 -15.63 8.76
N ILE A 74 42.58 -16.92 9.05
CA ILE A 74 43.53 -17.69 9.87
C ILE A 74 44.77 -17.88 9.00
N LEU A 75 45.91 -17.38 9.50
CA LEU A 75 47.24 -17.58 8.95
C LEU A 75 47.80 -18.91 9.47
#